data_AF-A0A7J5DQ74-F1
#
_entry.id   AF-A0A7J5DQ74-F1
#
_cell.length_a   1.000
_cell.length_b   1.000
_cell.length_c   1.000
_cell.angle_alpha   90.00
_cell.angle_beta   90.00
_cell.angle_gamma   90.00
#
_symmetry.space_group_name_H-M   'P 1'
#
loop_
_entity.id
_entity.type
_entity.pdbx_description
1 polymer ?
#
loop_
_entity_poly.entity_id
_entity_poly.type
_entity_poly.pdbx_seq_one_letter_code
_entity_poly.pdbx_strand_id
1 'polypeptide(L)'
;MKLTFIEEPDLEFGNGSRHIDPRSGINNYGPADLSNTGVRTIQIGIVGTKEAIDGVKAWLDRCREPIAPKESPLSHLYLPFPGFHTSVGFRSTIIWNGRLERTLDKRALENIATLSPLQAVQKGVELYEAELRTLDEEPNCDVIIVCRPDDLPEREEPKTNPDRPWEQPRAASIGFDFHELLKARSLSGSRPIQVIRRETWDPTYKPKGRDRRRQQDEATKAWNLHTALYYKAGGVPWRMTRHV
;
A
#
# COMPACT_ATOMS: atom_id res chain seq x y z
N MET A 1 -31.06 -11.25 27.58
CA MET A 1 -30.13 -10.52 26.68
C MET A 1 -30.89 -10.20 25.40
N LYS A 2 -31.16 -8.93 25.10
CA LYS A 2 -31.79 -8.53 23.83
C LYS A 2 -30.68 -8.31 22.81
N LEU A 3 -30.56 -9.22 21.83
CA LEU A 3 -29.67 -9.06 20.69
C LEU A 3 -30.38 -8.15 19.67
N THR A 4 -29.66 -7.18 19.13
CA THR A 4 -30.14 -6.34 18.02
C THR A 4 -29.27 -6.65 16.81
N PHE A 5 -29.91 -7.09 15.72
CA PHE A 5 -29.25 -7.29 14.44
C PHE A 5 -29.16 -5.94 13.73
N ILE A 6 -27.97 -5.58 13.26
CA ILE A 6 -27.71 -4.37 12.48
C ILE A 6 -27.41 -4.84 11.06
N GLU A 7 -28.24 -4.43 10.11
CA GLU A 7 -28.04 -4.73 8.69
C GLU A 7 -26.74 -4.10 8.18
N GLU A 8 -26.05 -4.80 7.27
CA GLU A 8 -24.87 -4.25 6.61
C GLU A 8 -25.27 -3.08 5.71
N PRO A 9 -24.56 -1.94 5.76
CA PRO A 9 -24.94 -0.77 4.99
C PRO A 9 -24.58 -0.93 3.51
N ASP A 10 -25.44 -0.41 2.63
CA ASP A 10 -25.16 -0.32 1.21
C ASP A 10 -24.08 0.74 0.92
N LEU A 11 -23.12 0.35 0.08
CA LEU A 11 -22.16 1.24 -0.56
C LEU A 11 -22.66 1.63 -1.95
N GLU A 12 -22.38 2.86 -2.36
CA GLU A 12 -22.70 3.41 -3.68
C GLU A 12 -21.45 3.45 -4.58
N PHE A 13 -21.67 3.14 -5.86
CA PHE A 13 -20.68 3.00 -6.94
C PHE A 13 -21.09 3.79 -8.18
N GLY A 14 -20.42 3.54 -9.31
CA GLY A 14 -20.68 4.21 -10.58
C GLY A 14 -22.17 4.22 -10.96
N ASN A 15 -22.63 5.34 -11.52
CA ASN A 15 -24.02 5.56 -11.95
C ASN A 15 -25.09 5.31 -10.86
N GLY A 16 -24.73 5.42 -9.58
CA GLY A 16 -25.65 5.23 -8.46
C GLY A 16 -25.96 3.76 -8.14
N SER A 17 -25.24 2.81 -8.73
CA SER A 17 -25.35 1.38 -8.39
C SER A 17 -24.94 1.12 -6.94
N ARG A 18 -25.49 0.07 -6.32
CA ARG A 18 -25.26 -0.27 -4.91
C ARG A 18 -24.77 -1.71 -4.73
N HIS A 19 -23.93 -1.91 -3.72
CA HIS A 19 -23.47 -3.23 -3.32
C HIS A 19 -22.96 -3.20 -1.86
N ILE A 20 -23.11 -4.31 -1.13
CA ILE A 20 -22.57 -4.45 0.24
C ILE A 20 -21.05 -4.65 0.24
N ASP A 21 -20.54 -5.46 -0.69
CA ASP A 21 -19.11 -5.73 -0.82
C ASP A 21 -18.41 -4.72 -1.75
N PRO A 22 -17.36 -4.01 -1.28
CA PRO A 22 -16.67 -3.00 -2.05
C PRO A 22 -15.96 -3.54 -3.30
N ARG A 23 -15.37 -4.74 -3.24
CA ARG A 23 -14.61 -5.30 -4.36
C ARG A 23 -15.53 -5.71 -5.50
N SER A 24 -16.64 -6.35 -5.18
CA SER A 24 -17.69 -6.71 -6.13
C SER A 24 -18.33 -5.46 -6.73
N GLY A 25 -18.58 -4.43 -5.90
CA GLY A 25 -19.10 -3.15 -6.38
C GLY A 25 -18.18 -2.48 -7.40
N ILE A 26 -16.88 -2.36 -7.10
CA ILE A 26 -15.88 -1.85 -8.06
C ILE A 26 -15.83 -2.70 -9.33
N ASN A 27 -15.81 -4.03 -9.19
CA ASN A 27 -15.69 -4.92 -10.33
C ASN A 27 -16.88 -4.79 -11.30
N ASN A 28 -18.09 -4.74 -10.76
CA ASN A 28 -19.32 -4.74 -11.54
C ASN A 28 -19.71 -3.34 -12.04
N TYR A 29 -19.51 -2.30 -11.22
CA TYR A 29 -20.07 -0.97 -11.46
C TYR A 29 -19.02 0.13 -11.61
N GLY A 30 -17.75 -0.14 -11.28
CA GLY A 30 -16.70 0.86 -11.24
C GLY A 30 -16.81 1.81 -10.04
N PRO A 31 -15.93 2.82 -9.95
CA PRO A 31 -15.85 3.69 -8.78
C PRO A 31 -17.05 4.66 -8.69
N ALA A 32 -17.36 5.15 -7.48
CA ALA A 32 -18.46 6.10 -7.28
C ALA A 32 -18.27 7.42 -8.03
N ASP A 33 -17.02 7.84 -8.23
CA ASP A 33 -16.67 8.99 -9.06
C ASP A 33 -16.38 8.61 -10.51
N LEU A 34 -17.10 7.63 -11.09
CA LEU A 34 -16.89 7.17 -12.47
C LEU A 34 -16.88 8.29 -13.52
N SER A 35 -17.61 9.40 -13.29
CA SER A 35 -17.62 10.57 -14.18
C SER A 35 -16.41 11.49 -14.02
N ASN A 36 -15.62 11.33 -12.95
CA ASN A 36 -14.40 12.08 -12.69
C ASN A 36 -13.25 11.55 -13.53
N THR A 37 -12.81 12.33 -14.51
CA THR A 37 -11.67 11.96 -15.36
C THR A 37 -10.31 12.21 -14.71
N GLY A 38 -10.26 12.95 -13.59
CA GLY A 38 -9.02 13.39 -12.94
C GLY A 38 -8.13 12.26 -12.42
N VAL A 39 -8.72 11.10 -12.12
CA VAL A 39 -7.99 9.92 -11.59
C VAL A 39 -7.89 8.76 -12.57
N ARG A 40 -8.32 8.98 -13.82
CA ARG A 40 -8.22 7.97 -14.90
C ARG A 40 -6.77 7.58 -15.19
N THR A 41 -5.85 8.49 -14.97
CA THR A 41 -4.41 8.25 -15.00
C THR A 41 -3.81 8.71 -13.70
N ILE A 42 -3.00 7.86 -13.06
CA ILE A 42 -2.32 8.17 -11.81
C ILE A 42 -0.82 8.18 -12.09
N GLN A 43 -0.21 9.36 -12.02
CA GLN A 43 1.23 9.53 -12.12
C GLN A 43 1.88 9.25 -10.77
N ILE A 44 2.69 8.20 -10.73
CA ILE A 44 3.32 7.74 -9.49
C ILE A 44 4.78 8.19 -9.46
N GLY A 45 5.17 8.86 -8.38
CA GLY A 45 6.55 8.97 -7.98
C GLY A 45 7.00 7.75 -7.18
N ILE A 46 8.27 7.36 -7.30
CA ILE A 46 8.79 6.19 -6.62
C ILE A 46 10.20 6.45 -6.09
N VAL A 47 10.46 6.02 -4.86
CA VAL A 47 11.77 6.12 -4.20
C VAL A 47 12.18 4.78 -3.60
N GLY A 48 13.44 4.38 -3.82
CA GLY A 48 13.98 3.11 -3.35
C GLY A 48 15.32 2.73 -3.99
N THR A 49 15.84 1.54 -3.70
CA THR A 49 16.96 1.01 -4.49
C THR A 49 16.50 0.66 -5.91
N LYS A 50 17.44 0.58 -6.85
CA LYS A 50 17.12 0.24 -8.24
C LYS A 50 16.36 -1.08 -8.36
N GLU A 51 16.79 -2.11 -7.62
CA GLU A 51 16.13 -3.42 -7.67
C GLU A 51 14.70 -3.36 -7.13
N ALA A 52 14.46 -2.57 -6.08
CA ALA A 52 13.14 -2.41 -5.50
C ALA A 52 12.20 -1.62 -6.43
N ILE A 53 12.69 -0.55 -7.05
CA ILE A 53 11.95 0.25 -8.02
C ILE A 53 11.52 -0.64 -9.20
N ASP A 54 12.46 -1.39 -9.79
CA ASP A 54 12.17 -2.28 -10.92
C ASP A 54 11.16 -3.36 -10.55
N GLY A 55 11.32 -3.99 -9.38
CA GLY A 55 10.41 -5.02 -8.88
C GLY A 55 8.99 -4.52 -8.67
N VAL A 56 8.84 -3.34 -8.06
CA VAL A 56 7.53 -2.71 -7.84
C VAL A 56 6.88 -2.32 -9.16
N LYS A 57 7.62 -1.69 -10.09
CA LYS A 57 7.10 -1.31 -11.41
C LYS A 57 6.62 -2.53 -12.18
N ALA A 58 7.45 -3.58 -12.26
CA ALA A 58 7.09 -4.82 -12.96
C ALA A 58 5.86 -5.50 -12.36
N TRP A 59 5.70 -5.48 -11.03
CA TRP A 59 4.53 -6.06 -10.38
C TRP A 59 3.26 -5.23 -10.60
N LEU A 60 3.34 -3.90 -10.52
CA LEU A 60 2.22 -3.00 -10.81
C LEU A 60 1.81 -3.05 -12.29
N ASP A 61 2.77 -3.19 -13.20
CA ASP A 61 2.50 -3.39 -14.63
C ASP A 61 1.78 -4.73 -14.87
N ARG A 62 2.15 -5.80 -14.15
CA ARG A 62 1.40 -7.07 -14.16
C ARG A 62 -0.02 -6.92 -13.63
N CYS A 63 -0.22 -6.09 -12.61
CA CYS A 63 -1.55 -5.82 -12.06
C CYS A 63 -2.47 -5.06 -13.03
N ARG A 64 -2.01 -4.64 -14.22
CA ARG A 64 -2.90 -4.13 -15.27
C ARG A 64 -3.85 -5.21 -15.78
N GLU A 65 -3.41 -6.46 -15.73
CA GLU A 65 -4.16 -7.65 -16.13
C GLU A 65 -4.87 -8.32 -14.93
N PRO A 66 -5.88 -9.17 -15.19
CA PRO A 66 -6.56 -9.91 -14.13
C PRO A 66 -5.64 -10.83 -13.34
N ILE A 67 -5.84 -10.89 -12.01
CA ILE A 67 -5.14 -11.81 -11.11
C ILE A 67 -6.16 -12.77 -10.53
N ALA A 68 -5.89 -14.07 -10.71
CA ALA A 68 -6.74 -15.15 -10.21
C ALA A 68 -6.90 -15.09 -8.69
N PRO A 69 -8.05 -15.51 -8.16
CA PRO A 69 -8.24 -15.59 -6.72
C PRO A 69 -7.41 -16.74 -6.15
N LYS A 70 -7.20 -16.70 -4.83
CA LYS A 70 -6.68 -17.86 -4.12
C LYS A 70 -7.64 -19.04 -4.23
N GLU A 71 -7.12 -20.23 -4.53
CA GLU A 71 -7.88 -21.48 -4.45
C GLU A 71 -8.36 -21.72 -3.01
N SER A 72 -9.68 -21.58 -2.81
CA SER A 72 -10.32 -21.73 -1.51
C SER A 72 -11.83 -21.95 -1.69
N PRO A 73 -12.50 -22.74 -0.83
CA PRO A 73 -13.96 -22.80 -0.83
C PRO A 73 -14.61 -21.46 -0.44
N LEU A 74 -13.84 -20.52 0.12
CA LEU A 74 -14.31 -19.19 0.53
C LEU A 74 -14.30 -18.22 -0.66
N SER A 75 -15.07 -18.51 -1.70
CA SER A 75 -15.09 -17.73 -2.96
C SER A 75 -15.50 -16.26 -2.79
N HIS A 76 -16.33 -15.96 -1.78
CA HIS A 76 -16.74 -14.58 -1.47
C HIS A 76 -15.63 -13.78 -0.77
N LEU A 77 -14.69 -14.48 -0.10
CA LEU A 77 -13.57 -13.83 0.59
C LEU A 77 -12.41 -13.54 -0.38
N TYR A 78 -12.15 -14.49 -1.29
CA TYR A 78 -11.06 -14.41 -2.26
C TYR A 78 -11.62 -14.10 -3.65
N LEU A 79 -11.86 -12.81 -3.91
CA LEU A 79 -12.26 -12.32 -5.22
C LEU A 79 -11.04 -12.14 -6.13
N PRO A 80 -11.16 -12.43 -7.45
CA PRO A 80 -10.13 -12.06 -8.41
C PRO A 80 -9.90 -10.55 -8.40
N PHE A 81 -8.68 -10.12 -8.71
CA PHE A 81 -8.43 -8.72 -9.03
C PHE A 81 -8.69 -8.53 -10.53
N PRO A 82 -9.57 -7.60 -10.95
CA PRO A 82 -9.95 -7.46 -12.36
C PRO A 82 -8.86 -6.84 -13.25
N GLY A 83 -7.78 -6.34 -12.64
CA GLY A 83 -6.77 -5.53 -13.30
C GLY A 83 -6.95 -4.03 -13.01
N PHE A 84 -5.89 -3.27 -13.25
CA PHE A 84 -5.85 -1.81 -13.07
C PHE A 84 -5.66 -1.11 -14.43
N HIS A 85 -6.75 -1.08 -15.19
CA HIS A 85 -6.79 -0.48 -16.52
C HIS A 85 -8.05 0.38 -16.69
N THR A 86 -8.03 1.30 -17.68
CA THR A 86 -9.14 2.24 -17.93
C THR A 86 -10.46 1.57 -18.35
N SER A 87 -10.44 0.28 -18.67
CA SER A 87 -11.58 -0.50 -19.15
C SER A 87 -12.14 -1.51 -18.15
N VAL A 88 -11.58 -1.61 -16.93
CA VAL A 88 -12.00 -2.59 -15.90
C VAL A 88 -11.89 -2.00 -14.50
N GLY A 89 -12.63 -2.55 -13.52
CA GLY A 89 -12.52 -2.19 -12.12
C GLY A 89 -12.55 -0.68 -11.85
N PHE A 90 -11.45 -0.14 -11.33
CA PHE A 90 -11.25 1.29 -11.00
C PHE A 90 -11.25 2.24 -12.21
N ARG A 91 -11.29 1.73 -13.44
CA ARG A 91 -11.26 2.53 -14.68
C ARG A 91 -10.07 3.50 -14.75
N SER A 92 -8.96 3.06 -14.19
CA SER A 92 -7.75 3.87 -14.00
C SER A 92 -6.50 3.11 -14.34
N THR A 93 -5.41 3.81 -14.65
CA THR A 93 -4.12 3.19 -14.94
C THR A 93 -2.96 4.01 -14.36
N ILE A 94 -1.83 3.35 -14.12
CA ILE A 94 -0.62 3.97 -13.59
C ILE A 94 0.25 4.45 -14.76
N ILE A 95 0.80 5.65 -14.64
CA ILE A 95 1.76 6.22 -15.60
C ILE A 95 3.09 6.44 -14.89
N TRP A 96 4.15 5.92 -15.50
CA TRP A 96 5.53 6.10 -15.04
C TRP A 96 6.16 7.32 -15.73
N ASN A 97 6.85 8.14 -14.94
CA ASN A 97 7.67 9.24 -15.43
C ASN A 97 9.07 9.12 -14.82
N GLY A 98 10.11 9.06 -15.65
CA GLY A 98 11.50 8.95 -15.18
C GLY A 98 11.94 10.11 -14.29
N ARG A 99 11.31 11.29 -14.40
CA ARG A 99 11.56 12.42 -13.48
C ARG A 99 11.07 12.16 -12.06
N LEU A 100 10.06 11.31 -11.91
CA LEU A 100 9.47 10.95 -10.63
C LEU A 100 10.12 9.68 -10.03
N GLU A 101 11.29 9.26 -10.54
CA GLU A 101 12.03 8.10 -10.05
C GLU A 101 13.27 8.55 -9.27
N ARG A 102 13.32 8.23 -7.97
CA ARG A 102 14.43 8.57 -7.07
C ARG A 102 15.15 7.31 -6.61
N THR A 103 16.27 7.00 -7.25
CA THR A 103 17.09 5.84 -6.91
C THR A 103 18.02 6.17 -5.74
N LEU A 104 18.00 5.34 -4.70
CA LEU A 104 18.90 5.40 -3.56
C LEU A 104 20.07 4.45 -3.74
N ASP A 105 21.25 4.86 -3.27
CA ASP A 105 22.43 4.00 -3.24
C ASP A 105 22.26 2.89 -2.19
N LYS A 106 22.31 1.65 -2.67
CA LYS A 106 22.23 0.45 -1.84
C LYS A 106 23.35 0.38 -0.81
N ARG A 107 24.58 0.78 -1.16
CA ARG A 107 25.72 0.75 -0.24
C ARG A 107 25.53 1.74 0.91
N ALA A 108 24.95 2.91 0.64
CA ALA A 108 24.62 3.88 1.67
C ALA A 108 23.59 3.29 2.67
N LEU A 109 22.56 2.59 2.19
CA LEU A 109 21.56 1.93 3.04
C LEU A 109 22.17 0.77 3.86
N GLU A 110 23.03 -0.05 3.25
CA GLU A 110 23.75 -1.12 3.93
C GLU A 110 24.65 -0.56 5.05
N ASN A 111 25.35 0.56 4.79
CA ASN A 111 26.16 1.24 5.81
C ASN A 111 25.29 1.79 6.96
N ILE A 112 24.15 2.41 6.64
CA ILE A 112 23.20 2.92 7.65
C ILE A 112 22.69 1.77 8.53
N ALA A 113 22.45 0.59 7.94
CA ALA A 113 21.98 -0.58 8.66
C ALA A 113 22.99 -1.14 9.68
N THR A 114 24.28 -0.77 9.59
CA THR A 114 25.30 -1.16 10.58
C THR A 114 25.25 -0.36 11.89
N LEU A 115 24.52 0.76 11.91
CA LEU A 115 24.35 1.61 13.08
C LEU A 115 23.42 0.97 14.12
N SER A 116 23.30 1.60 15.29
CA SER A 116 22.27 1.19 16.26
C SER A 116 20.87 1.29 15.62
N PRO A 117 19.90 0.42 16.00
CA PRO A 117 18.59 0.38 15.35
C PRO A 117 17.88 1.74 15.25
N LEU A 118 17.99 2.56 16.30
CA LEU A 118 17.46 3.93 16.30
C LEU A 118 18.13 4.81 15.24
N GLN A 119 19.46 4.86 15.25
CA GLN A 119 20.22 5.70 14.33
C GLN A 119 20.03 5.23 12.90
N ALA A 120 19.97 3.92 12.66
CA ALA A 120 19.69 3.34 11.35
C ALA A 120 18.33 3.81 10.81
N VAL A 121 17.28 3.76 11.64
CA VAL A 121 15.94 4.23 11.25
C VAL A 121 15.91 5.73 11.03
N GLN A 122 16.50 6.52 11.92
CA GLN A 122 16.57 7.98 11.78
C GLN A 122 17.30 8.39 10.50
N LYS A 123 18.51 7.86 10.27
CA LYS A 123 19.32 8.14 9.08
C LYS A 123 18.65 7.63 7.81
N GLY A 124 18.00 6.47 7.88
CA GLY A 124 17.19 5.94 6.80
C GLY A 124 16.05 6.89 6.45
N VAL A 125 15.27 7.35 7.44
CA VAL A 125 14.18 8.30 7.20
C VAL A 125 14.70 9.64 6.65
N GLU A 126 15.80 10.17 7.18
CA GLU A 126 16.43 11.40 6.67
C GLU A 126 16.77 11.28 5.17
N LEU A 127 17.31 10.13 4.75
CA LEU A 127 17.64 9.86 3.35
C LEU A 127 16.39 9.86 2.47
N TYR A 128 15.32 9.16 2.89
CA TYR A 128 14.06 9.14 2.13
C TYR A 128 13.36 10.51 2.14
N GLU A 129 13.40 11.24 3.26
CA GLU A 129 12.79 12.57 3.39
C GLU A 129 13.38 13.57 2.39
N ALA A 130 14.69 13.54 2.15
CA ALA A 130 15.34 14.39 1.15
C ALA A 130 14.80 14.12 -0.27
N GLU A 131 14.64 12.86 -0.64
CA GLU A 131 14.08 12.47 -1.94
C GLU A 131 12.59 12.78 -2.05
N LEU A 132 11.83 12.62 -0.96
CA LEU A 132 10.42 12.98 -0.92
C LEU A 132 10.21 14.48 -1.15
N ARG A 133 11.05 15.35 -0.57
CA ARG A 133 10.99 16.80 -0.83
C ARG A 133 11.22 17.11 -2.32
N THR A 134 12.18 16.43 -2.94
CA THR A 134 12.47 16.60 -4.37
C THR A 134 11.27 16.19 -5.22
N LEU A 135 10.61 15.08 -4.89
CA LEU A 135 9.40 14.61 -5.59
C LEU A 135 8.17 15.50 -5.34
N ASP A 136 8.11 16.20 -4.21
CA ASP A 136 7.01 17.11 -3.89
C ASP A 136 7.03 18.36 -4.78
N GLU A 137 8.23 18.81 -5.16
CA GLU A 137 8.47 19.93 -6.08
C GLU A 137 8.19 19.58 -7.55
N GLU A 138 8.22 18.30 -7.92
CA GLU A 138 7.94 17.86 -9.29
C GLU A 138 6.45 18.00 -9.63
N PRO A 139 6.11 18.57 -10.81
CA PRO A 139 4.72 18.66 -11.26
C PRO A 139 4.15 17.28 -11.57
N ASN A 140 2.82 17.15 -11.43
CA ASN A 140 2.06 15.95 -11.82
C ASN A 140 2.55 14.66 -11.13
N CYS A 141 2.78 14.71 -9.82
CA CYS A 141 3.03 13.57 -8.96
C CYS A 141 1.82 13.32 -8.06
N ASP A 142 0.95 12.37 -8.39
CA ASP A 142 -0.31 12.19 -7.66
C ASP A 142 -0.09 11.47 -6.33
N VAL A 143 0.78 10.45 -6.33
CA VAL A 143 1.11 9.63 -5.16
C VAL A 143 2.58 9.22 -5.23
N ILE A 144 3.26 9.17 -4.08
CA ILE A 144 4.64 8.66 -4.00
C ILE A 144 4.66 7.26 -3.38
N ILE A 145 5.15 6.27 -4.11
CA ILE A 145 5.47 4.95 -3.57
C ILE A 145 6.86 4.99 -2.93
N VAL A 146 6.93 4.56 -1.67
CA VAL A 146 8.20 4.41 -0.95
C VAL A 146 8.50 2.92 -0.83
N CYS A 147 9.51 2.45 -1.56
CA CYS A 147 10.04 1.12 -1.38
C CYS A 147 10.84 1.08 -0.07
N ARG A 148 10.30 0.46 0.98
CA ARG A 148 11.01 0.33 2.26
C ARG A 148 12.32 -0.44 2.04
N PRO A 149 13.46 0.05 2.57
CA PRO A 149 14.73 -0.66 2.47
C PRO A 149 14.70 -1.96 3.30
N ASP A 150 15.24 -3.03 2.72
CA ASP A 150 15.26 -4.37 3.30
C ASP A 150 16.14 -4.45 4.56
N ASP A 151 17.27 -3.72 4.57
CA ASP A 151 18.30 -3.82 5.61
C ASP A 151 17.97 -3.00 6.88
N LEU A 152 16.96 -2.12 6.84
CA LEU A 152 16.57 -1.39 8.06
C LEU A 152 15.84 -2.31 9.04
N PRO A 153 16.01 -2.09 10.36
CA PRO A 153 15.30 -2.87 11.37
C PRO A 153 13.78 -2.65 11.23
N GLU A 154 13.00 -3.65 11.64
CA GLU A 154 11.56 -3.43 11.81
C GLU A 154 11.27 -3.44 13.31
N ARG A 155 10.16 -2.80 13.67
CA ARG A 155 9.58 -2.96 14.99
C ARG A 155 9.39 -4.45 15.29
N GLU A 156 9.93 -4.90 16.42
CA GLU A 156 9.60 -6.22 16.93
C GLU A 156 8.11 -6.25 17.29
N GLU A 157 7.40 -7.25 16.78
CA GLU A 157 6.05 -7.50 17.26
C GLU A 157 6.13 -7.87 18.76
N PRO A 158 5.17 -7.38 19.58
CA PRO A 158 5.13 -7.77 20.97
C PRO A 158 5.09 -9.30 21.06
N LYS A 159 6.14 -9.91 21.60
CA LYS A 159 6.16 -11.35 21.80
C LYS A 159 5.19 -11.69 22.92
N THR A 160 4.01 -12.17 22.56
CA THR A 160 3.08 -12.76 23.52
C THR A 160 3.63 -14.13 23.92
N ASN A 161 3.71 -14.38 25.22
CA ASN A 161 4.06 -15.70 25.72
C ASN A 161 2.86 -16.65 25.49
N PRO A 162 2.96 -17.67 24.62
CA PRO A 162 1.83 -18.57 24.36
C PRO A 162 1.38 -19.32 25.61
N ASP A 163 2.28 -19.56 26.57
CA ASP A 163 1.96 -20.23 27.84
C ASP A 163 1.37 -19.27 28.89
N ARG A 164 1.41 -17.95 28.63
CA ARG A 164 0.85 -16.91 29.51
C ARG A 164 0.16 -15.79 28.72
N PRO A 165 -1.02 -16.05 28.12
CA PRO A 165 -1.72 -15.07 27.27
C PRO A 165 -2.19 -13.81 28.00
N TRP A 166 -2.31 -13.86 29.33
CA TRP A 166 -2.70 -12.73 30.19
C TRP A 166 -1.51 -11.83 30.59
N GLU A 167 -0.28 -12.26 30.32
CA GLU A 167 0.90 -11.44 30.56
C GLU A 167 0.92 -10.29 29.55
N GLN A 168 0.95 -9.05 30.04
CA GLN A 168 1.02 -7.89 29.15
C GLN A 168 2.29 -8.03 28.29
N PRO A 169 2.15 -8.04 26.94
CA PRO A 169 3.31 -8.09 26.08
C PRO A 169 4.23 -6.93 26.44
N ARG A 170 5.54 -7.18 26.54
CA ARG A 170 6.51 -6.08 26.71
C ARG A 170 6.21 -5.05 25.62
N ALA A 171 5.88 -3.83 26.03
CA ALA A 171 5.58 -2.76 25.10
C ALA A 171 6.77 -2.63 24.14
N ALA A 172 6.51 -2.86 22.85
CA ALA A 172 7.51 -2.60 21.82
C ALA A 172 7.98 -1.16 22.00
N SER A 173 9.30 -0.98 22.05
CA SER A 173 9.88 0.31 22.38
C SER A 173 9.35 1.40 21.44
N ILE A 174 8.76 2.44 22.03
CA ILE A 174 8.15 3.55 21.31
C ILE A 174 9.26 4.27 20.53
N GLY A 175 9.13 4.40 19.21
CA GLY A 175 9.95 5.33 18.42
C GLY A 175 10.97 4.75 17.42
N PHE A 176 10.89 3.48 17.03
CA PHE A 176 11.89 2.89 16.09
C PHE A 176 11.31 2.27 14.82
N ASP A 177 10.07 2.57 14.44
CA ASP A 177 9.52 2.05 13.19
C ASP A 177 9.72 3.04 12.03
N PHE A 178 10.43 2.60 10.99
CA PHE A 178 10.68 3.39 9.78
C PHE A 178 9.38 3.90 9.13
N HIS A 179 8.34 3.06 9.08
CA HIS A 179 7.10 3.44 8.43
C HIS A 179 6.38 4.55 9.23
N GLU A 180 6.28 4.41 10.54
CA GLU A 180 5.67 5.43 11.42
C GLU A 180 6.44 6.76 11.36
N LEU A 181 7.77 6.72 11.50
CA LEU A 181 8.59 7.92 11.50
C LEU A 181 8.59 8.62 10.13
N LEU A 182 8.73 7.87 9.03
CA LEU A 182 8.65 8.44 7.69
C LEU A 182 7.27 9.05 7.43
N LYS A 183 6.19 8.36 7.83
CA LYS A 183 4.83 8.89 7.71
C LYS A 183 4.69 10.23 8.42
N ALA A 184 5.14 10.32 9.67
CA ALA A 184 5.09 11.56 10.44
C ALA A 184 5.87 12.70 9.75
N ARG A 185 7.08 12.42 9.23
CA ARG A 185 7.90 13.41 8.51
C ARG A 185 7.26 13.85 7.18
N SER A 186 6.68 12.90 6.45
CA SER A 186 6.06 13.15 5.14
C SER A 186 4.82 14.04 5.19
N LEU A 187 4.19 14.23 6.37
CA LEU A 187 3.04 15.12 6.52
C LEU A 187 3.37 16.61 6.24
N SER A 188 4.66 16.97 6.21
CA SER A 188 5.10 18.31 5.80
C SER A 188 5.04 18.55 4.29
N GLY A 189 4.97 17.50 3.48
CA GLY A 189 4.82 17.58 2.02
C GLY A 189 3.36 17.56 1.58
N SER A 190 3.14 17.93 0.32
CA SER A 190 1.80 17.94 -0.29
C SER A 190 1.39 16.59 -0.89
N ARG A 191 2.36 15.74 -1.28
CA ARG A 191 2.05 14.45 -1.92
C ARG A 191 1.82 13.33 -0.91
N PRO A 192 0.73 12.55 -1.05
CA PRO A 192 0.51 11.39 -0.20
C PRO A 192 1.50 10.27 -0.51
N ILE A 193 2.03 9.62 0.54
CA ILE A 193 2.95 8.48 0.37
C ILE A 193 2.27 7.12 0.56
N GLN A 194 2.73 6.09 -0.13
CA GLN A 194 2.39 4.68 0.07
C GLN A 194 3.67 3.86 0.24
N VAL A 195 3.92 3.39 1.45
CA VAL A 195 5.09 2.54 1.72
C VAL A 195 4.77 1.11 1.30
N ILE A 196 5.70 0.48 0.61
CA ILE A 196 5.63 -0.91 0.15
C ILE A 196 6.84 -1.68 0.65
N ARG A 197 6.65 -2.95 1.03
CA ARG A 197 7.74 -3.86 1.41
C ARG A 197 8.05 -4.81 0.26
N ARG A 198 9.24 -5.37 0.25
CA ARG A 198 9.67 -6.30 -0.80
C ARG A 198 8.76 -7.53 -0.90
N GLU A 199 8.28 -8.06 0.22
CA GLU A 199 7.35 -9.19 0.26
C GLU A 199 6.04 -8.95 -0.51
N THR A 200 5.68 -7.68 -0.76
CA THR A 200 4.47 -7.34 -1.53
C THR A 200 4.59 -7.80 -2.98
N TRP A 201 5.75 -7.59 -3.62
CA TRP A 201 5.96 -7.88 -5.05
C TRP A 201 6.88 -9.09 -5.30
N ASP A 202 7.73 -9.45 -4.33
CA ASP A 202 8.68 -10.56 -4.41
C ASP A 202 8.22 -11.75 -3.54
N PRO A 203 7.52 -12.75 -4.10
CA PRO A 203 7.08 -13.93 -3.38
C PRO A 203 8.23 -14.90 -3.04
N THR A 204 9.45 -14.63 -3.48
CA THR A 204 10.64 -15.45 -3.17
C THR A 204 11.49 -14.83 -2.06
N TYR A 205 11.31 -13.53 -1.79
CA TYR A 205 12.08 -12.83 -0.78
C TYR A 205 11.88 -13.40 0.63
N LYS A 206 13.00 -13.59 1.33
CA LYS A 206 13.08 -13.98 2.74
C LYS A 206 13.93 -12.94 3.49
N PRO A 207 13.38 -12.26 4.51
CA PRO A 207 14.15 -11.29 5.29
C PRO A 207 15.30 -11.98 6.05
N LYS A 208 16.44 -11.29 6.15
CA LYS A 208 17.59 -11.79 6.93
C LYS A 208 17.24 -11.83 8.42
N GLY A 209 17.58 -12.95 9.07
CA GLY A 209 17.44 -13.11 10.53
C GLY A 209 16.00 -13.19 11.05
N ARG A 210 14.99 -13.34 10.17
CA ARG A 210 13.57 -13.41 10.54
C ARG A 210 12.80 -14.40 9.67
N ASP A 211 11.71 -14.92 10.21
CA ASP A 211 10.77 -15.74 9.46
C ASP A 211 9.91 -14.91 8.53
N ARG A 212 9.42 -15.55 7.47
CA ARG A 212 8.51 -14.90 6.52
C ARG A 212 7.18 -14.63 7.22
N ARG A 213 6.73 -13.38 7.18
CA ARG A 213 5.40 -13.01 7.64
C ARG A 213 4.35 -13.72 6.80
N ARG A 214 3.25 -14.16 7.42
CA ARG A 214 2.09 -14.70 6.70
C ARG A 214 1.56 -13.63 5.74
N GLN A 215 1.65 -13.90 4.44
CA GLN A 215 1.21 -12.97 3.39
C GLN A 215 -0.25 -13.22 3.00
N GLN A 216 -0.90 -12.16 2.54
CA GLN A 216 -2.13 -12.26 1.77
C GLN A 216 -1.84 -12.82 0.36
N ASP A 217 -2.84 -13.39 -0.28
CA ASP A 217 -2.74 -13.81 -1.68
C ASP A 217 -2.55 -12.61 -2.62
N GLU A 218 -2.11 -12.88 -3.85
CA GLU A 218 -1.72 -11.85 -4.80
C GLU A 218 -2.89 -10.94 -5.19
N ALA A 219 -4.09 -11.48 -5.43
CA ALA A 219 -5.28 -10.69 -5.75
C ALA A 219 -5.68 -9.78 -4.59
N THR A 220 -5.65 -10.27 -3.35
CA THR A 220 -5.92 -9.44 -2.16
C THR A 220 -4.89 -8.33 -2.00
N LYS A 221 -3.59 -8.60 -2.22
CA LYS A 221 -2.55 -7.56 -2.20
C LYS A 221 -2.80 -6.49 -3.26
N ALA A 222 -3.16 -6.89 -4.48
CA ALA A 222 -3.48 -5.98 -5.57
C ALA A 222 -4.71 -5.12 -5.24
N TRP A 223 -5.80 -5.72 -4.73
CA TRP A 223 -6.99 -5.00 -4.27
C TRP A 223 -6.65 -3.92 -3.24
N ASN A 224 -5.92 -4.30 -2.19
CA ASN A 224 -5.59 -3.39 -1.09
C ASN A 224 -4.71 -2.23 -1.56
N LEU A 225 -3.68 -2.52 -2.36
CA LEU A 225 -2.77 -1.47 -2.84
C LEU A 225 -3.47 -0.53 -3.83
N HIS A 226 -4.17 -1.05 -4.84
CA HIS A 226 -4.77 -0.20 -5.87
C HIS A 226 -5.94 0.63 -5.33
N THR A 227 -6.69 0.12 -4.35
CA THR A 227 -7.67 0.94 -3.61
C THR A 227 -6.98 2.12 -2.92
N ALA A 228 -5.87 1.87 -2.24
CA ALA A 228 -5.13 2.93 -1.55
C ALA A 228 -4.51 3.94 -2.52
N LEU A 229 -3.95 3.50 -3.65
CA LEU A 229 -3.40 4.38 -4.68
C LEU A 229 -4.49 5.23 -5.32
N TYR A 230 -5.62 4.62 -5.71
CA TYR A 230 -6.76 5.33 -6.30
C TYR A 230 -7.30 6.43 -5.37
N TYR A 231 -7.51 6.08 -4.09
CA TYR A 231 -7.96 7.05 -3.10
C TYR A 231 -6.96 8.18 -2.86
N LYS A 232 -5.67 7.86 -2.74
CA LYS A 232 -4.61 8.86 -2.53
C LYS A 232 -4.42 9.78 -3.72
N ALA A 233 -4.69 9.32 -4.93
CA ALA A 233 -4.70 10.17 -6.13
C ALA A 233 -5.92 11.12 -6.18
N GLY A 234 -6.80 11.09 -5.18
CA GLY A 234 -7.99 11.93 -5.08
C GLY A 234 -9.28 11.25 -5.56
N GLY A 235 -9.24 9.94 -5.85
CA GLY A 235 -10.39 9.19 -6.33
C GLY A 235 -11.32 8.76 -5.21
N VAL A 236 -12.61 8.58 -5.53
CA VAL A 236 -13.62 8.10 -4.58
C VAL A 236 -14.12 6.73 -5.03
N PRO A 237 -13.50 5.63 -4.56
CA PRO A 237 -13.80 4.30 -5.07
C PRO A 237 -15.24 3.89 -4.73
N TRP A 238 -15.73 4.20 -3.53
CA TRP A 238 -17.12 4.05 -3.14
C TRP A 238 -17.46 5.04 -2.03
N ARG A 239 -18.75 5.22 -1.75
CA ARG A 239 -19.23 6.04 -0.64
C ARG A 239 -20.42 5.39 0.06
N MET A 240 -20.63 5.75 1.31
CA MET A 240 -21.85 5.37 2.03
C MET A 240 -23.07 6.02 1.35
N THR A 241 -24.15 5.26 1.23
CA THR A 241 -25.43 5.83 0.83
C THR A 241 -25.89 6.85 1.88
N ARG A 242 -26.25 8.06 1.44
CA ARG A 242 -26.87 9.05 2.31
C ARG A 242 -28.37 8.78 2.30
N HIS A 243 -28.92 8.38 3.45
CA HIS A 243 -30.37 8.44 3.65
C HIS A 243 -30.76 9.93 3.68
N VAL A 244 -31.39 10.40 2.59
CA VAL A 244 -32.05 11.71 2.54
C VAL A 244 -33.50 11.52 2.98
#